data_AF-A0A0P9I0G0-F1
#
_entry.id   AF-A0A0P9I0G0-F1
#
_cell.length_a   1.000
_cell.length_b   1.000
_cell.length_c   1.000
_cell.angle_alpha   90.00
_cell.angle_beta   90.00
_cell.angle_gamma   90.00
#
_symmetry.space_group_name_H-M   'P 1'
#
loop_
_entity.id
_entity.type
_entity.pdbx_description
1 polymer ?
#
loop_
_entity_poly.entity_id
_entity_poly.type
_entity_poly.pdbx_seq_one_letter_code
_entity_poly.pdbx_strand_id
1 'polypeptide(L)'
;MSKYSNQTLLGYLGLIPFLLLVGAHFLFEHVLLSQAFMFYSISIMSFVAGTLWRESNSNKLNWLIVLPTIPTLALALFDTKLALLYLGACYVFVLAVQKRTETWGKLNPDYQRMRERITGVVLVCHLFFAAQLHHGVVQ
;
A
#
# COMPACT_ATOMS: atom_id res chain seq x y z
N MET A 1 9.92 -7.37 -25.54
CA MET A 1 9.44 -7.71 -24.18
C MET A 1 7.93 -7.55 -24.15
N SER A 2 7.19 -8.54 -23.64
CA SER A 2 5.73 -8.50 -23.52
C SER A 2 5.27 -7.28 -22.70
N LYS A 3 4.25 -6.53 -23.15
CA LYS A 3 3.69 -5.34 -22.46
C LYS A 3 3.39 -5.59 -20.98
N TYR A 4 3.03 -6.81 -20.62
CA TYR A 4 2.72 -7.23 -19.25
C TYR A 4 3.96 -7.41 -18.37
N SER A 5 5.10 -7.81 -18.95
CA SER A 5 6.37 -7.93 -18.23
C SER A 5 6.83 -6.59 -17.68
N ASN A 6 6.59 -5.50 -18.42
CA ASN A 6 6.98 -4.16 -17.99
C ASN A 6 6.08 -3.66 -16.85
N GLN A 7 4.76 -3.86 -16.94
CA GLN A 7 3.83 -3.48 -15.86
C GLN A 7 4.13 -4.24 -14.56
N THR A 8 4.45 -5.54 -14.68
CA THR A 8 4.83 -6.36 -13.53
C THR A 8 6.13 -5.86 -12.89
N LEU A 9 7.14 -5.53 -13.71
CA LEU A 9 8.40 -4.99 -13.22
C LEU A 9 8.21 -3.65 -12.51
N LEU A 10 7.43 -2.73 -13.10
CA LEU A 10 7.15 -1.43 -12.49
C LEU A 10 6.43 -1.57 -11.13
N GLY A 11 5.52 -2.54 -10.99
CA GLY A 11 4.90 -2.83 -9.71
C GLY A 11 5.93 -3.20 -8.64
N TYR A 12 6.87 -4.10 -8.96
CA TYR A 12 7.92 -4.50 -8.02
C TYR A 12 8.90 -3.38 -7.69
N LEU A 13 9.19 -2.46 -8.63
CA LEU A 13 10.00 -1.28 -8.34
C LEU A 13 9.35 -0.37 -7.28
N GLY A 14 8.01 -0.35 -7.21
CA GLY A 14 7.27 0.33 -6.15
C GLY A 14 7.51 -0.23 -4.74
N LEU A 15 8.05 -1.45 -4.59
CA LEU A 15 8.42 -2.00 -3.28
C LEU A 15 9.75 -1.48 -2.75
N ILE A 16 10.64 -0.99 -3.63
CA ILE A 16 12.01 -0.62 -3.24
C ILE A 16 12.00 0.40 -2.10
N PRO A 17 11.24 1.51 -2.15
CA PRO A 17 11.27 2.48 -1.07
C PRO A 17 10.68 1.94 0.24
N PHE A 18 9.67 1.06 0.19
CA PHE A 18 9.15 0.40 1.39
C PHE A 18 10.24 -0.42 2.09
N LEU A 19 10.96 -1.25 1.35
CA LEU A 19 12.00 -2.12 1.91
C LEU A 19 13.20 -1.32 2.42
N LEU A 20 13.63 -0.30 1.67
CA LEU A 20 14.72 0.59 2.09
C LEU A 20 14.37 1.36 3.36
N LEU A 21 13.15 1.91 3.46
CA LEU A 21 12.72 2.67 4.63
C LEU A 21 12.55 1.78 5.87
N VAL A 22 12.05 0.55 5.70
CA VAL A 22 12.01 -0.44 6.79
C VAL A 22 13.42 -0.79 7.26
N GLY A 23 14.34 -1.11 6.34
CA GLY A 23 15.73 -1.42 6.68
C GLY A 23 16.45 -0.25 7.34
N ALA A 24 16.27 0.96 6.84
CA ALA A 24 16.83 2.17 7.43
C ALA A 24 16.24 2.45 8.82
N HIS A 25 14.93 2.31 9.00
CA HIS A 25 14.30 2.55 10.30
C HIS A 25 14.79 1.55 11.35
N PHE A 26 14.99 0.28 10.96
CA PHE A 26 15.61 -0.74 11.82
C PHE A 26 17.04 -0.42 12.26
N LEU A 27 17.82 0.30 11.44
CA LEU A 27 19.21 0.64 11.77
C LEU A 27 19.36 1.96 12.53
N PHE A 28 18.50 2.93 12.27
CA PHE A 28 18.70 4.33 12.71
C PHE A 28 17.58 4.89 13.59
N GLU A 29 16.40 4.25 13.65
CA GLU A 29 15.25 4.63 14.48
C GLU A 29 14.82 6.13 14.38
N HIS A 30 15.10 6.76 13.24
CA HIS A 30 14.90 8.20 13.08
C HIS A 30 13.46 8.57 12.71
N VAL A 31 12.88 9.61 13.34
CA VAL A 31 11.48 10.05 13.13
C VAL A 31 11.15 10.41 11.67
N LEU A 32 12.11 11.00 10.95
CA LEU A 32 11.93 11.32 9.52
C LEU A 32 11.71 10.08 8.65
N LEU A 33 12.22 8.91 9.06
CA LEU A 33 12.01 7.66 8.31
C LEU A 33 10.56 7.19 8.43
N SER A 34 9.95 7.36 9.61
CA SER A 34 8.53 7.08 9.84
C SER A 34 7.63 7.98 9.01
N GLN A 35 7.94 9.28 8.96
CA GLN A 35 7.22 10.24 8.13
C GLN A 35 7.38 9.95 6.64
N ALA A 36 8.62 9.68 6.18
CA ALA A 36 8.89 9.32 4.79
C ALA A 36 8.15 8.04 4.38
N PHE A 37 8.11 7.03 5.25
CA PHE A 37 7.36 5.79 5.04
C PHE A 37 5.87 6.06 4.90
N MET A 38 5.28 6.86 5.81
CA MET A 38 3.86 7.23 5.73
C MET A 38 3.54 7.99 4.44
N PHE A 39 4.32 9.01 4.08
CA PHE A 39 4.05 9.81 2.88
C PHE A 39 4.19 9.00 1.59
N TYR A 40 5.20 8.13 1.52
CA TYR A 40 5.33 7.22 0.39
C TYR A 40 4.16 6.25 0.31
N SER A 41 3.75 5.68 1.46
CA SER A 41 2.61 4.77 1.56
C SER A 41 1.29 5.42 1.12
N ILE A 42 1.03 6.67 1.54
CA ILE A 42 -0.14 7.45 1.10
C ILE A 42 -0.08 7.67 -0.41
N SER A 43 1.08 8.07 -0.94
CA SER A 43 1.25 8.36 -2.37
C SER A 43 0.99 7.13 -3.24
N ILE A 44 1.52 5.97 -2.86
CA ILE A 44 1.28 4.71 -3.58
C ILE A 44 -0.18 4.26 -3.43
N MET A 45 -0.82 4.45 -2.27
CA MET A 45 -2.23 4.15 -2.08
C MET A 45 -3.11 4.99 -3.01
N SER A 46 -2.90 6.31 -3.01
CA SER A 46 -3.63 7.25 -3.86
C SER A 46 -3.41 6.94 -5.35
N PHE A 47 -2.18 6.61 -5.74
CA PHE A 47 -1.88 6.17 -7.10
C PHE A 47 -2.63 4.89 -7.46
N VAL A 48 -2.56 3.85 -6.63
CA VAL A 48 -3.26 2.58 -6.87
C VAL A 48 -4.77 2.78 -6.97
N ALA A 49 -5.38 3.46 -6.01
CA ALA A 49 -6.82 3.75 -6.04
C ALA A 49 -7.20 4.56 -7.28
N GLY A 50 -6.40 5.56 -7.64
CA GLY A 50 -6.58 6.39 -8.84
C GLY A 50 -6.44 5.64 -10.16
N THR A 51 -5.68 4.54 -10.21
CA THR A 51 -5.65 3.66 -11.40
C THR A 51 -6.86 2.74 -11.49
N LEU A 52 -7.46 2.37 -10.34
CA LEU A 52 -8.51 1.35 -10.28
C LEU A 52 -9.94 1.91 -10.28
N TRP A 53 -10.15 3.19 -9.91
CA TRP A 53 -11.49 3.78 -9.76
C TRP A 53 -12.38 3.81 -11.02
N ARG A 54 -11.82 3.52 -12.21
CA ARG A 54 -12.56 3.44 -13.48
C ARG A 54 -12.51 2.05 -14.12
N GLU A 55 -11.89 1.07 -13.46
CA GLU A 55 -11.75 -0.29 -13.97
C GLU A 55 -13.02 -1.12 -13.79
N SER A 56 -13.98 -0.66 -12.98
CA SER A 56 -15.24 -1.36 -12.73
C SER A 56 -16.43 -0.60 -13.31
N ASN A 57 -17.35 -1.35 -13.94
CA ASN A 57 -18.65 -0.84 -14.39
C ASN A 57 -19.60 -0.53 -13.20
N SER A 58 -19.33 -1.09 -12.02
CA SER A 58 -20.08 -0.83 -10.80
C SER A 58 -19.59 0.44 -10.10
N ASN A 59 -20.45 1.45 -10.05
CA ASN A 59 -20.21 2.69 -9.30
C ASN A 59 -19.91 2.42 -7.81
N LYS A 60 -20.56 1.41 -7.22
CA LYS A 60 -20.32 1.01 -5.83
C LYS A 60 -18.88 0.56 -5.59
N LEU A 61 -18.34 -0.30 -6.46
CA LEU A 61 -16.95 -0.77 -6.34
C LEU A 61 -15.95 0.38 -6.54
N ASN A 62 -16.24 1.29 -7.48
CA ASN A 62 -15.41 2.48 -7.72
C ASN A 62 -15.33 3.37 -6.47
N TRP A 63 -16.46 3.62 -5.80
CA TRP A 63 -16.49 4.33 -4.52
C TRP A 63 -15.71 3.62 -3.42
N LEU A 64 -15.82 2.29 -3.31
CA LEU A 64 -15.05 1.53 -2.31
C LEU A 64 -13.55 1.58 -2.57
N ILE A 65 -13.10 1.70 -3.82
CA ILE A 65 -11.67 1.85 -4.15
C ILE A 65 -11.13 3.21 -3.69
N VAL A 66 -11.92 4.26 -3.80
CA VAL A 66 -11.51 5.65 -3.49
C VAL A 66 -11.68 5.98 -2.01
N LEU A 67 -12.64 5.37 -1.31
CA LEU A 67 -12.92 5.64 0.11
C LEU A 67 -11.66 5.62 1.02
N PRO A 68 -10.71 4.67 0.88
CA PRO A 68 -9.48 4.64 1.66
C PRO A 68 -8.55 5.86 1.50
N THR A 69 -8.68 6.61 0.40
CA THR A 69 -7.83 7.80 0.15
C THR A 69 -8.37 9.07 0.78
N ILE A 70 -9.63 9.09 1.23
CA ILE A 70 -10.25 10.29 1.81
C ILE A 70 -9.57 10.74 3.11
N PRO A 71 -9.32 9.86 4.09
CA PRO A 71 -8.72 10.29 5.35
C PRO A 71 -7.20 10.45 5.29
N THR A 72 -6.52 10.14 4.17
CA THR A 72 -5.06 10.02 4.13
C THR A 72 -4.33 11.33 4.46
N LEU A 73 -4.90 12.49 4.11
CA LEU A 73 -4.33 13.79 4.51
C LEU A 73 -4.46 14.06 6.01
N ALA A 74 -5.53 13.57 6.64
CA ALA A 74 -5.74 13.71 8.07
C ALA A 74 -4.87 12.75 8.88
N LEU A 75 -4.40 11.63 8.31
CA LEU A 75 -3.55 10.64 9.00
C LEU A 75 -2.28 11.23 9.60
N ALA A 76 -1.75 12.32 9.04
CA ALA A 76 -0.59 13.03 9.59
C ALA A 76 -0.86 13.67 10.97
N LEU A 77 -2.13 13.83 11.36
CA LEU A 77 -2.57 14.38 12.64
C LEU A 77 -2.88 13.30 13.69
N PHE A 78 -2.88 12.03 13.29
CA PHE A 78 -3.20 10.91 14.18
C PHE A 78 -1.94 10.22 14.70
N ASP A 79 -2.13 9.37 15.69
CA ASP A 79 -1.10 8.45 16.17
C ASP A 79 -0.47 7.66 15.01
N THR A 80 0.87 7.70 14.92
CA THR A 80 1.62 7.12 13.81
C THR A 80 1.39 5.62 13.68
N LYS A 81 1.26 4.90 14.80
CA LYS A 81 1.02 3.46 14.78
C LYS A 81 -0.36 3.15 14.21
N LEU A 82 -1.40 3.88 14.65
CA LEU A 82 -2.75 3.73 14.10
C LEU A 82 -2.80 4.08 12.61
N ALA A 83 -2.10 5.15 12.19
CA ALA A 83 -2.02 5.52 10.78
C ALA A 83 -1.37 4.42 9.92
N LEU A 84 -0.30 3.80 10.40
CA LEU A 84 0.36 2.68 9.72
C LEU A 84 -0.55 1.45 9.61
N LEU A 85 -1.24 1.08 10.70
CA LEU A 85 -2.18 -0.05 10.69
C LEU A 85 -3.36 0.21 9.75
N TYR A 86 -3.89 1.43 9.75
CA TYR A 86 -4.93 1.86 8.82
C TYR A 86 -4.47 1.71 7.37
N LEU A 87 -3.31 2.29 7.01
CA LEU A 87 -2.77 2.22 5.65
C LEU A 87 -2.53 0.77 5.20
N GLY A 88 -1.94 -0.06 6.06
CA GLY A 88 -1.75 -1.49 5.79
C GLY A 88 -3.08 -2.21 5.52
N ALA A 89 -4.10 -1.96 6.34
CA ALA A 89 -5.43 -2.51 6.14
C ALA A 89 -6.07 -2.03 4.82
N CYS A 90 -5.88 -0.75 4.46
CA CYS A 90 -6.37 -0.19 3.21
C CYS A 90 -5.76 -0.89 1.98
N TYR A 91 -4.48 -1.29 1.99
CA TYR A 91 -3.87 -2.02 0.88
C TYR A 91 -4.54 -3.38 0.65
N VAL A 92 -4.82 -4.10 1.74
CA VAL A 92 -5.53 -5.38 1.70
C VAL A 92 -6.97 -5.17 1.24
N PHE A 93 -7.64 -4.15 1.76
CA PHE A 93 -9.01 -3.82 1.39
C PHE A 93 -9.14 -3.47 -0.10
N VAL A 94 -8.28 -2.60 -0.63
CA VAL A 94 -8.30 -2.22 -2.06
C VAL A 94 -8.03 -3.45 -2.94
N LEU A 95 -7.10 -4.34 -2.56
CA LEU A 95 -6.90 -5.60 -3.29
C LEU A 95 -8.16 -6.48 -3.24
N ALA A 96 -8.81 -6.60 -2.08
CA ALA A 96 -10.04 -7.39 -1.95
C ALA A 96 -11.20 -6.83 -2.81
N VAL A 97 -11.32 -5.50 -2.91
CA VAL A 97 -12.29 -4.84 -3.79
C VAL A 97 -11.90 -5.04 -5.25
N GLN A 98 -10.61 -4.92 -5.60
CA GLN A 98 -10.11 -5.17 -6.95
C GLN A 98 -10.44 -6.59 -7.43
N LYS A 99 -10.29 -7.60 -6.56
CA LYS A 99 -10.65 -9.00 -6.90
C LYS A 99 -12.13 -9.20 -7.21
N ARG A 100 -13.00 -8.27 -6.80
CA ARG A 100 -14.45 -8.31 -7.06
C ARG A 100 -14.85 -7.57 -8.34
N THR A 101 -13.91 -6.92 -9.04
CA THR A 101 -14.22 -6.26 -10.31
C THR A 101 -14.35 -7.27 -11.44
N GLU A 102 -15.20 -6.95 -12.43
CA GLU A 102 -15.38 -7.78 -13.64
C GLU A 102 -14.09 -7.91 -14.47
N THR A 103 -13.17 -6.96 -14.32
CA THR A 103 -11.88 -6.94 -15.01
C THR A 103 -10.88 -7.91 -14.41
N TRP A 104 -10.99 -8.26 -13.12
CA TRP A 104 -9.99 -9.08 -12.43
C TRP A 104 -9.72 -10.39 -13.17
N GLY A 105 -10.75 -11.17 -13.50
CA GLY A 105 -10.60 -12.45 -14.20
C GLY A 105 -10.05 -12.36 -15.62
N LYS A 106 -10.04 -11.17 -16.22
CA LYS A 106 -9.49 -10.90 -17.56
C LYS A 106 -8.03 -10.43 -17.51
N LEU A 107 -7.51 -10.10 -16.33
CA LEU A 107 -6.11 -9.72 -16.15
C LEU A 107 -5.19 -10.92 -16.36
N ASN A 108 -3.96 -10.62 -16.78
CA ASN A 108 -2.92 -11.64 -16.86
C ASN A 108 -2.66 -12.28 -15.47
N PRO A 109 -2.58 -13.62 -15.37
CA PRO A 109 -2.31 -14.32 -14.11
C PRO A 109 -1.05 -13.84 -13.37
N ASP A 110 0.02 -13.49 -14.10
CA ASP A 110 1.26 -12.98 -13.50
C ASP A 110 1.06 -11.61 -12.87
N TYR A 111 0.23 -10.76 -13.48
CA TYR A 111 -0.14 -9.46 -12.93
C TYR A 111 -1.00 -9.60 -11.67
N GLN A 112 -1.96 -10.53 -11.66
CA GLN A 112 -2.76 -10.85 -10.47
C GLN A 112 -1.88 -11.30 -9.30
N ARG A 113 -0.98 -12.27 -9.55
CA ARG A 113 -0.01 -12.76 -8.56
C ARG A 113 0.91 -11.65 -8.06
N MET A 114 1.34 -10.77 -8.96
CA MET A 114 2.15 -9.61 -8.59
C MET A 114 1.40 -8.70 -7.61
N ARG A 115 0.13 -8.35 -7.89
CA ARG A 115 -0.69 -7.52 -6.99
C ARG A 115 -0.81 -8.13 -5.59
N GLU A 116 -1.06 -9.43 -5.52
CA GLU A 116 -1.14 -10.15 -4.23
C GLU A 116 0.19 -10.13 -3.47
N ARG A 117 1.31 -10.41 -4.15
CA ARG A 117 2.64 -10.41 -3.54
C ARG A 117 3.05 -9.03 -3.04
N ILE A 118 2.90 -8.00 -3.87
CA ILE A 118 3.23 -6.61 -3.51
C ILE A 118 2.41 -6.18 -2.31
N THR A 119 1.08 -6.37 -2.32
CA THR A 119 0.22 -6.04 -1.18
C THR A 119 0.63 -6.81 0.07
N GLY A 120 1.00 -8.09 -0.04
CA GLY A 120 1.50 -8.88 1.07
C GLY A 120 2.79 -8.32 1.67
N VAL A 121 3.78 -7.99 0.83
CA VAL A 121 5.04 -7.36 1.28
C VAL A 121 4.78 -6.02 1.93
N VAL A 122 3.97 -5.16 1.31
CA VAL A 122 3.61 -3.84 1.87
C VAL A 122 2.93 -3.98 3.24
N LEU A 123 2.02 -4.95 3.40
CA LEU A 123 1.38 -5.23 4.69
C LEU A 123 2.41 -5.62 5.75
N VAL A 124 3.33 -6.54 5.42
CA VAL A 124 4.41 -6.94 6.34
C VAL A 124 5.28 -5.75 6.72
N CYS A 125 5.62 -4.87 5.77
CA CYS A 125 6.35 -3.64 6.06
C CYS A 125 5.60 -2.75 7.06
N HIS A 126 4.29 -2.54 6.89
CA HIS A 126 3.50 -1.74 7.83
C HIS A 126 3.43 -2.37 9.23
N LEU A 127 3.25 -3.69 9.30
CA LEU A 127 3.20 -4.41 10.58
C LEU A 127 4.54 -4.37 11.31
N PHE A 128 5.64 -4.56 10.59
CA PHE A 128 6.98 -4.47 11.14
C PHE A 128 7.26 -3.06 11.69
N PHE A 129 6.95 -2.03 10.90
CA PHE A 129 7.12 -0.63 11.31
C PHE A 129 6.27 -0.30 12.55
N ALA A 130 5.00 -0.72 12.56
CA ALA A 130 4.10 -0.51 13.70
C ALA A 130 4.55 -1.28 14.95
N ALA A 131 5.20 -2.43 14.79
CA ALA A 131 5.78 -3.20 15.91
C ALA A 131 7.02 -2.51 16.48
N GLN A 132 7.90 -1.97 15.64
CA GLN A 132 9.10 -1.25 16.10
C GLN A 132 8.76 -0.01 16.93
N LEU A 133 7.72 0.73 16.54
CA LEU A 133 7.24 1.88 17.32
C LEU A 133 6.82 1.51 18.76
N HIS A 134 6.44 0.25 19.02
CA HIS A 134 6.12 -0.22 20.37
C HIS A 134 7.38 -0.42 21.23
N HIS A 135 8.52 -0.75 20.63
CA HIS A 135 9.77 -1.01 21.36
C HIS A 135 10.47 0.28 21.83
N GLY A 136 10.25 1.42 21.17
CA GLY A 136 10.83 2.71 21.55
C GLY A 136 10.19 3.41 22.77
N VAL A 137 9.11 2.87 23.33
CA VAL A 137 8.40 3.46 24.50
C VAL A 137 8.85 2.83 25.83
N VAL A 138 9.66 1.77 25.80
CA VAL A 138 10.08 1.00 26.98
C VAL A 138 11.56 1.23 27.35
N GLN A 139 12.22 2.24 26.77
CA GLN A 139 13.55 2.71 27.17
C GLN A 139 13.47 4.13 27.72
#